data_AF-K1ZUW9-F1
#
_entry.id   AF-K1ZUW9-F1
#
_cell.length_a   1.000
_cell.length_b   1.000
_cell.length_c   1.000
_cell.angle_alpha   90.00
_cell.angle_beta   90.00
_cell.angle_gamma   90.00
#
_symmetry.space_group_name_H-M   'P 1'
#
loop_
_entity.id
_entity.type
_entity.pdbx_description
1 polymer ?
#
loop_
_entity_poly.entity_id
_entity_poly.type
_entity_poly.pdbx_seq_one_letter_code
_entity_poly.pdbx_strand_id
1 'polypeptide(L)' 'MTYLVDDKDILFNLFDYLKLQNLANSSKFTGQNLDLYKMVFTEAYKFIMKEVDPLHIPGDRAGCQFDKGKVSTPKGYKE' A
#
# COMPACT_ATOMS: atom_id res chain seq x y z
N MET A 1 -4.23 11.31 13.65
CA MET A 1 -3.24 10.23 13.87
C MET A 1 -2.64 9.99 12.49
N THR A 2 -1.32 10.04 12.38
CA THR A 2 -0.61 9.93 11.09
C THR A 2 -0.18 8.49 10.88
N TYR A 3 -0.32 7.98 9.66
CA TYR A 3 0.20 6.66 9.31
C TYR A 3 1.72 6.58 9.52
N LEU A 4 2.18 5.52 10.19
CA LEU A 4 3.60 5.28 10.49
C LEU A 4 4.02 3.98 9.81
N VAL A 5 5.15 4.02 9.11
CA VAL A 5 5.74 2.86 8.44
C VAL A 5 7.17 2.67 8.90
N ASP A 6 7.51 1.41 9.21
CA ASP A 6 8.89 0.96 9.35
C ASP A 6 9.35 0.34 8.03
N ASP A 7 9.85 1.20 7.14
CA ASP A 7 10.32 0.80 5.81
C ASP A 7 11.57 -0.07 5.91
N LYS A 8 12.41 0.17 6.91
CA LYS A 8 13.63 -0.61 7.14
C LYS A 8 13.33 -2.06 7.46
N ASP A 9 12.38 -2.32 8.36
CA ASP A 9 12.00 -3.69 8.71
C ASP A 9 11.40 -4.44 7.52
N ILE A 10 10.56 -3.77 6.72
CA ILE A 10 10.00 -4.35 5.49
C ILE A 10 11.11 -4.71 4.49
N LEU A 11 12.02 -3.76 4.20
CA LEU A 11 13.09 -3.98 3.24
C LEU A 11 14.06 -5.08 3.72
N PHE A 12 14.35 -5.14 5.02
CA PHE A 12 15.17 -6.20 5.61
C PHE A 12 14.52 -7.57 5.41
N ASN A 13 13.25 -7.73 5.78
CA ASN A 13 12.55 -9.00 5.61
C ASN A 13 12.52 -9.44 4.15
N LEU A 14 12.24 -8.52 3.21
CA LEU A 14 12.12 -8.86 1.80
C LEU A 14 13.48 -9.18 1.14
N PHE A 15 14.51 -8.37 1.37
CA PHE A 15 15.75 -8.45 0.59
C PHE A 15 16.92 -9.08 1.34
N ASP A 16 16.96 -8.97 2.66
CA ASP A 16 18.02 -9.54 3.49
C ASP A 16 17.64 -10.93 4.00
N TYR A 17 16.42 -11.11 4.48
CA TYR A 17 15.97 -12.41 4.98
C TYR A 17 15.45 -13.33 3.86
N LEU A 18 14.42 -12.90 3.13
CA LEU A 18 13.73 -13.72 2.11
C LEU A 18 14.45 -13.74 0.75
N LYS A 19 15.39 -12.82 0.52
CA LYS A 19 16.14 -12.69 -0.74
C LYS A 19 15.24 -12.55 -1.98
N LEU A 20 14.18 -11.74 -1.89
CA LEU A 20 13.18 -11.54 -2.96
C LEU A 20 13.78 -11.21 -4.34
N GLN A 21 14.92 -10.52 -4.37
CA GLN A 21 15.67 -10.22 -5.60
C GLN A 21 16.01 -11.48 -6.42
N ASN A 22 16.13 -12.64 -5.77
CA ASN A 22 16.41 -13.91 -6.44
C ASN A 22 15.23 -14.43 -7.27
N LEU A 23 14.02 -13.88 -7.10
CA LEU A 23 12.89 -14.20 -7.96
C LEU A 23 13.15 -13.87 -9.42
N ALA A 24 14.01 -12.89 -9.71
CA ALA A 24 14.41 -12.53 -11.07
C ALA A 24 15.06 -13.69 -11.83
N ASN A 25 15.59 -14.70 -11.12
CA ASN A 25 16.15 -15.91 -11.72
C ASN A 25 15.08 -16.85 -12.30
N SER A 26 13.81 -16.65 -11.93
CA SER A 26 12.68 -17.38 -12.51
C SER A 26 12.18 -16.68 -13.78
N SER A 27 11.82 -17.47 -14.79
CA SER A 27 11.24 -16.97 -16.05
C SER A 27 9.96 -16.14 -15.86
N LYS A 28 9.21 -16.36 -14.77
CA LYS A 28 7.98 -15.59 -14.47
C LYS A 28 8.24 -14.16 -13.98
N PHE A 29 9.44 -13.88 -13.47
CA PHE A 29 9.76 -12.59 -12.84
C PHE A 29 10.98 -11.95 -13.50
N THR A 30 11.28 -12.32 -14.75
CA THR A 30 12.36 -11.73 -15.53
C THR A 30 12.16 -10.22 -15.65
N GLY A 31 13.24 -9.46 -15.48
CA GLY A 31 13.23 -8.00 -15.54
C GLY A 31 12.89 -7.30 -14.22
N GLN A 32 12.51 -8.04 -13.17
CA GLN A 32 12.42 -7.49 -11.82
C GLN A 32 13.82 -7.33 -11.22
N ASN A 33 14.05 -6.24 -10.49
CA ASN A 33 15.31 -6.00 -9.79
C ASN A 33 15.08 -5.17 -8.51
N LEU A 34 16.12 -5.06 -7.68
CA LEU A 34 16.05 -4.39 -6.38
C LEU A 34 15.59 -2.93 -6.49
N ASP A 35 16.07 -2.20 -7.50
CA ASP A 35 15.76 -0.79 -7.69
C ASP A 35 14.29 -0.59 -8.09
N LEU A 36 13.76 -1.44 -8.96
CA LEU A 36 12.36 -1.45 -9.35
C LEU A 36 11.48 -1.70 -8.12
N TYR A 37 11.82 -2.70 -7.30
CA TYR A 37 11.04 -2.96 -6.09
C TYR A 37 11.07 -1.78 -5.11
N LYS A 38 12.25 -1.21 -4.84
CA LYS A 38 12.39 -0.04 -3.95
C LYS A 38 11.59 1.17 -4.46
N MET A 39 11.59 1.40 -5.77
CA MET A 39 10.78 2.45 -6.41
C MET A 39 9.28 2.23 -6.14
N VAL A 40 8.78 1.00 -6.36
CA VAL A 40 7.38 0.64 -6.12
C VAL A 40 7.00 0.86 -4.66
N PHE A 41 7.82 0.41 -3.69
CA PHE A 41 7.55 0.64 -2.28
C PHE A 41 7.53 2.14 -1.92
N THR A 42 8.45 2.92 -2.49
CA THR A 42 8.52 4.36 -2.27
C THR A 42 7.26 5.06 -2.75
N GLU A 43 6.78 4.75 -3.95
CA GLU A 43 5.56 5.37 -4.48
C GLU A 43 4.30 4.86 -3.79
N ALA A 44 4.24 3.58 -3.42
CA ALA A 44 3.15 3.06 -2.59
C ALA A 44 3.05 3.80 -1.26
N TYR A 45 4.18 4.05 -0.59
CA TYR A 45 4.18 4.81 0.66
C TYR A 45 3.70 6.26 0.45
N LYS A 46 4.22 6.95 -0.58
CA LYS A 46 3.77 8.31 -0.90
C LYS A 46 2.27 8.36 -1.20
N PHE A 47 1.75 7.39 -1.93
CA PHE A 47 0.32 7.28 -2.22
C PHE A 47 -0.50 7.08 -0.94
N ILE A 48 -0.08 6.17 -0.06
CA ILE A 48 -0.77 5.93 1.22
C ILE A 48 -0.81 7.22 2.05
N MET A 49 0.32 7.92 2.18
CA MET A 49 0.39 9.14 3.00
C MET A 49 -0.42 10.30 2.42
N LYS A 50 -0.52 10.39 1.09
CA LYS A 50 -1.19 11.52 0.42
C LYS A 50 -2.68 11.30 0.21
N GLU A 51 -3.07 10.09 -0.17
CA GLU A 51 -4.44 9.80 -0.59
C GLU A 51 -5.20 8.98 0.46
N VAL A 52 -4.56 7.98 1.07
CA VAL A 52 -5.26 7.01 1.94
C VAL A 52 -5.35 7.46 3.40
N ASP A 53 -4.24 7.88 4.01
CA ASP A 53 -4.19 8.31 5.42
C ASP A 53 -5.17 9.46 5.73
N PRO A 54 -5.33 10.49 4.88
CA PRO A 54 -6.31 11.56 5.12
C PRO A 54 -7.76 11.08 5.19
N LEU A 55 -8.08 9.95 4.54
CA LEU A 55 -9.43 9.38 4.52
C LEU A 55 -9.73 8.51 5.74
N HIS A 56 -8.71 8.11 6.51
CA HIS A 56 -8.86 7.15 7.60
C HIS A 56 -9.84 7.60 8.68
N ILE A 57 -9.59 8.76 9.29
CA ILE A 57 -10.44 9.28 10.38
C ILE A 57 -11.82 9.75 9.87
N PRO A 58 -11.92 10.51 8.77
CA PRO A 58 -13.22 10.89 8.24
C PRO A 58 -14.07 9.70 7.79
N GLY A 59 -13.44 8.69 7.20
CA GLY A 59 -14.09 7.46 6.74
C GLY A 59 -14.70 6.66 7.89
N ASP A 60 -13.91 6.45 8.96
CA ASP A 60 -14.36 5.77 10.17
C ASP A 60 -15.58 6.49 10.81
N ARG A 61 -15.49 7.82 10.96
CA ARG A 61 -16.57 8.62 11.54
C ARG A 61 -17.85 8.61 10.72
N ALA A 62 -17.73 8.62 9.39
CA ALA A 62 -18.88 8.66 8.49
C ALA A 62 -19.55 7.29 8.34
N GLY A 63 -18.74 6.22 8.28
CA GLY A 63 -19.18 4.87 8.00
C GLY A 63 -19.85 4.69 6.63
N CYS A 64 -20.14 3.44 6.28
CA CYS A 64 -20.99 3.15 5.15
C CYS A 64 -22.46 3.40 5.51
N GLN A 65 -23.22 3.92 4.55
CA GLN A 65 -24.65 4.19 4.70
C GLN A 65 -25.44 3.19 3.85
N PHE A 66 -26.53 2.65 4.40
CA PHE A 66 -27.43 1.76 3.70
C PHE A 66 -28.80 2.41 3.53
N ASP A 67 -29.30 2.46 2.29
CA ASP A 67 -30.64 2.93 1.97
C ASP A 67 -31.26 2.04 0.89
N LYS A 68 -32.41 1.43 1.20
CA LYS A 68 -33.25 0.64 0.26
C LYS A 68 -32.48 -0.35 -0.62
N GLY A 69 -31.57 -1.11 -0.04
CA GLY A 69 -30.79 -2.13 -0.76
C GLY A 69 -29.49 -1.62 -1.38
N LYS A 70 -29.20 -0.32 -1.27
CA LYS A 70 -27.96 0.29 -1.77
C LYS A 70 -27.05 0.70 -0.62
N VAL A 71 -25.77 0.35 -0.74
CA VAL A 71 -24.71 0.81 0.17
C VAL A 71 -23.92 1.93 -0.50
N SER A 72 -23.64 3.01 0.23
CA SER A 72 -22.73 4.07 -0.17
C SER A 72 -21.58 4.18 0.82
N THR A 73 -20.36 4.32 0.29
CA THR A 73 -19.12 4.48 1.07
C THR A 73 -18.94 5.94 1.52
N PRO A 74 -18.07 6.18 2.52
CA PRO A 74 -17.64 7.53 2.86
C PRO A 74 -17.09 8.29 1.65
N LYS A 75 -17.19 9.61 1.70
CA LYS A 75 -16.63 10.51 0.68
C LYS A 75 -15.12 10.29 0.56
N GLY A 76 -14.59 10.20 -0.66
CA GLY A 76 -13.17 10.02 -0.94
C GLY A 76 -12.75 8.55 -1.09
N TYR A 77 -13.56 7.56 -0.70
CA TYR A 77 -13.19 6.15 -0.77
C TYR A 77 -13.26 5.56 -2.19
N LYS A 78 -13.96 6.22 -3.11
CA LYS A 78 -14.18 5.69 -4.47
C LYS A 78 -13.12 6.20 -5.44
N GLU A 79 -12.69 7.44 -5.23
CA GLU A 79 -11.65 8.15 -5.96
C GLU A 79 -10.29 7.45 -5.81
#